data_AF-A0A7V0LR80-F1
#
_entry.id   AF-A0A7V0LR80-F1
#
_cell.length_a   1.000
_cell.length_b   1.000
_cell.length_c   1.000
_cell.angle_alpha   90.00
_cell.angle_beta   90.00
_cell.angle_gamma   90.00
#
_symmetry.space_group_name_H-M   'P 1'
#
loop_
_entity.id
_entity.type
_entity.pdbx_description
1 polymer ?
#
loop_
_entity_poly.entity_id
_entity_poly.type
_entity_poly.pdbx_seq_one_letter_code
_entity_poly.pdbx_strand_id
1 'polypeptide(L)'
;VLNYGHTVGHAVERVAGISHGESVSIGMTAAAHIAESLLGFDQADRQLALLEGLELPTTCTVDLAEVTFMLRKDKKRDGSGIRMVLLRAVGCPVVTPVDKATLSSALSDTLR
;
A
#
# COMPACT_ATOMS: atom_id res chain seq x y z
N VAL A 1 -8.58 12.56 5.26
CA VAL A 1 -8.59 11.44 4.27
C VAL A 1 -8.37 10.16 5.05
N LEU A 2 -9.34 9.24 5.13
CA LEU A 2 -9.30 8.08 6.04
C LEU A 2 -8.72 6.80 5.43
N ASN A 3 -8.42 6.78 4.12
CA ASN A 3 -8.13 5.55 3.38
C ASN A 3 -6.64 5.34 3.06
N TYR A 4 -5.71 5.92 3.83
CA TYR A 4 -4.27 5.68 3.65
C TYR A 4 -3.95 4.21 3.98
N GLY A 5 -3.19 3.53 3.12
CA GLY A 5 -2.91 2.09 3.22
C GLY A 5 -4.07 1.14 2.86
N HIS A 6 -5.33 1.58 2.89
CA HIS A 6 -6.49 0.69 2.77
C HIS A 6 -6.66 0.03 1.39
N THR A 7 -6.15 0.64 0.31
CA THR A 7 -6.26 0.04 -1.03
C THR A 7 -5.52 -1.30 -1.10
N VAL A 8 -4.27 -1.33 -0.63
CA VAL A 8 -3.49 -2.58 -0.55
C VAL A 8 -3.93 -3.40 0.67
N GLY A 9 -4.20 -2.74 1.80
CA GLY A 9 -4.61 -3.42 3.03
C GLY A 9 -5.84 -4.30 2.85
N HIS A 10 -6.91 -3.83 2.21
CA HIS A 10 -8.08 -4.68 1.96
C HIS A 10 -7.82 -5.84 1.00
N ALA A 11 -6.87 -5.69 0.06
CA ALA A 11 -6.50 -6.79 -0.81
C ALA A 11 -5.73 -7.87 -0.03
N VAL A 12 -4.78 -7.45 0.81
CA VAL A 12 -4.03 -8.33 1.71
C VAL A 12 -4.94 -8.98 2.75
N GLU A 13 -5.84 -8.23 3.37
CA GLU A 13 -6.82 -8.73 4.36
C GLU A 13 -7.63 -9.92 3.81
N ARG A 14 -8.10 -9.80 2.57
CA ARG A 14 -8.91 -10.85 1.93
C ARG A 14 -8.09 -12.09 1.54
N VAL A 15 -6.81 -11.93 1.22
CA VAL A 15 -5.95 -13.03 0.78
C VAL A 15 -5.27 -13.71 1.98
N ALA A 16 -4.74 -12.95 2.92
CA ALA A 16 -4.00 -13.43 4.07
C ALA A 16 -4.90 -13.84 5.26
N GLY A 17 -6.11 -13.28 5.36
CA GLY A 17 -7.01 -13.54 6.49
C GLY A 17 -6.53 -12.97 7.83
N ILE A 18 -5.64 -11.96 7.80
CA ILE A 18 -5.11 -11.27 8.98
C ILE A 18 -6.07 -10.16 9.46
N SER A 19 -5.80 -9.60 10.65
CA SER A 19 -6.66 -8.55 11.19
C SER A 19 -6.62 -7.28 10.33
N HIS A 20 -7.68 -6.47 10.43
CA HIS A 20 -7.78 -5.21 9.69
C HIS A 20 -6.62 -4.25 10.00
N GLY A 21 -6.18 -4.16 11.27
CA GLY A 21 -5.07 -3.28 11.65
C GLY A 21 -3.74 -3.70 11.02
N GLU A 22 -3.45 -5.00 11.04
CA GLU A 22 -2.26 -5.59 10.43
C GLU A 22 -2.27 -5.44 8.90
N SER A 23 -3.41 -5.65 8.26
CA SER A 23 -3.51 -5.47 6.81
C SER A 23 -3.30 -4.01 6.40
N VAL A 24 -3.82 -3.06 7.19
CA VAL A 24 -3.62 -1.63 6.96
C VAL A 24 -2.16 -1.22 7.16
N SER A 25 -1.41 -1.78 8.13
CA SER A 25 0.02 -1.47 8.30
C SER A 25 0.88 -1.94 7.12
N ILE A 26 0.60 -3.13 6.58
CA ILE A 26 1.22 -3.62 5.35
C ILE A 26 0.86 -2.70 4.17
N GLY A 27 -0.41 -2.30 4.07
CA GLY A 27 -0.86 -1.39 3.03
C GLY A 27 -0.24 0.01 3.12
N MET A 28 0.01 0.51 4.33
CA MET A 28 0.72 1.78 4.57
C MET A 28 2.18 1.69 4.13
N THR A 29 2.84 0.55 4.35
CA THR A 29 4.20 0.28 3.87
C THR A 29 4.29 0.36 2.35
N ALA A 30 3.41 -0.35 1.64
CA ALA A 30 3.32 -0.25 0.18
C ALA A 30 3.03 1.19 -0.29
N ALA A 31 2.11 1.90 0.37
CA ALA A 31 1.78 3.28 0.03
C ALA A 31 2.94 4.26 0.28
N ALA A 32 3.79 4.02 1.28
CA ALA A 32 4.99 4.82 1.55
C ALA A 32 6.03 4.65 0.44
N HIS A 33 6.34 3.43 0.01
CA HIS A 33 7.28 3.17 -1.09
C HIS A 33 6.78 3.74 -2.44
N ILE A 34 5.47 3.66 -2.70
CA ILE A 34 4.87 4.32 -3.87
C ILE A 34 5.01 5.84 -3.77
N ALA A 35 4.79 6.41 -2.59
CA ALA A 35 4.92 7.85 -2.39
C ALA A 35 6.39 8.33 -2.51
N GLU A 36 7.34 7.53 -2.06
CA GLU A 36 8.77 7.81 -2.20
C GLU A 36 9.16 7.91 -3.68
N SER A 37 8.78 6.89 -4.47
CA SER A 37 9.08 6.85 -5.91
C SER A 37 8.33 7.89 -6.75
N LEU A 38 7.06 8.18 -6.44
CA LEU A 38 6.22 9.08 -7.26
C LEU A 38 6.21 10.54 -6.81
N LEU A 39 6.35 10.78 -5.51
CA LEU A 39 6.12 12.10 -4.90
C LEU A 39 7.34 12.62 -4.13
N GLY A 40 8.43 11.85 -4.04
CA GLY A 40 9.62 12.23 -3.28
C GLY A 40 9.39 12.23 -1.76
N PHE A 41 8.48 11.38 -1.27
CA PHE A 41 8.28 11.20 0.17
C PHE A 41 9.51 10.54 0.81
N ASP A 42 10.17 11.22 1.74
CA ASP A 42 11.45 10.86 2.33
C ASP A 42 11.36 10.28 3.76
N GLN A 43 10.14 10.02 4.23
CA GLN A 43 9.88 9.53 5.61
C GLN A 43 9.34 8.09 5.62
N ALA A 44 9.58 7.31 4.56
CA ALA A 44 9.16 5.91 4.48
C ALA A 44 9.79 5.09 5.62
N ASP A 45 11.13 5.12 5.75
CA ASP A 45 11.85 4.38 6.81
C ASP A 45 11.39 4.77 8.21
N ARG A 46 11.14 6.06 8.44
CA ARG A 46 10.61 6.54 9.72
C ARG A 46 9.23 5.96 10.02
N GLN A 47 8.36 5.85 9.01
CA GLN A 47 7.05 5.25 9.16
C GLN A 47 7.15 3.74 9.42
N LEU A 48 8.03 3.03 8.71
CA LEU A 48 8.25 1.59 8.91
C LEU A 48 8.75 1.32 10.33
N ALA A 49 9.75 2.07 10.79
CA ALA A 49 10.28 1.96 12.15
C ALA A 49 9.20 2.21 13.23
N LEU A 50 8.25 3.14 12.97
CA LEU A 50 7.12 3.37 13.87
C LEU A 50 6.16 2.17 13.90
N LEU A 51 5.82 1.60 12.74
CA LEU A 51 4.94 0.43 12.66
C LEU A 51 5.57 -0.79 13.35
N GLU A 52 6.85 -1.03 13.12
CA GLU A 52 7.61 -2.10 13.78
C GLU A 52 7.71 -1.87 15.28
N GLY A 53 7.93 -0.64 15.73
CA GLY A 53 7.91 -0.28 17.16
C GLY A 53 6.54 -0.43 17.83
N LEU A 54 5.46 -0.52 17.04
CA LEU A 54 4.10 -0.84 17.49
C LEU A 54 3.75 -2.33 17.32
N GLU A 55 4.73 -3.16 16.99
CA GLU A 55 4.57 -4.61 16.74
C GLU A 55 3.58 -4.92 15.59
N LEU A 56 3.44 -3.99 14.64
CA LEU A 56 2.60 -4.18 13.46
C LEU A 56 3.43 -4.72 12.28
N PRO A 57 2.86 -5.65 11.49
CA PRO A 57 3.56 -6.18 10.33
C PRO A 57 3.73 -5.11 9.25
N THR A 58 4.94 -5.03 8.69
CA THR A 58 5.27 -4.19 7.52
C THR A 58 5.34 -5.02 6.23
N THR A 59 5.44 -6.34 6.34
CA THR A 59 5.47 -7.28 5.20
C THR A 59 4.55 -8.46 5.46
N CYS A 60 4.18 -9.18 4.40
CA CYS A 60 3.31 -10.35 4.49
C CYS A 60 3.65 -11.38 3.43
N THR A 61 3.56 -12.67 3.78
CA THR A 61 3.75 -13.75 2.81
C THR A 61 2.42 -14.17 2.20
N VAL A 62 2.22 -13.89 0.92
CA VAL A 62 0.95 -14.12 0.20
C VAL A 62 1.18 -14.29 -1.30
N ASP A 63 0.22 -14.90 -2.00
CA ASP A 63 0.25 -14.94 -3.46
C ASP A 63 0.09 -13.52 -4.04
N LEU A 64 1.19 -12.96 -4.51
CA LEU A 64 1.25 -11.65 -5.17
C LEU A 64 0.29 -11.56 -6.36
N ALA A 65 0.08 -12.64 -7.11
CA ALA A 65 -0.83 -12.66 -8.24
C ALA A 65 -2.28 -12.52 -7.78
N GLU A 66 -2.64 -13.17 -6.67
CA GLU A 66 -3.99 -13.08 -6.08
C GLU A 66 -4.25 -11.67 -5.53
N VAL A 67 -3.30 -11.08 -4.80
CA VAL A 67 -3.42 -9.70 -4.30
C VAL A 67 -3.55 -8.72 -5.47
N THR A 68 -2.72 -8.88 -6.50
CA THR A 68 -2.79 -8.05 -7.72
C THR A 68 -4.14 -8.19 -8.42
N PHE A 69 -4.69 -9.40 -8.49
CA PHE A 69 -6.01 -9.64 -9.06
C PHE A 69 -7.11 -8.94 -8.26
N MET A 70 -7.05 -9.01 -6.93
CA MET A 70 -8.02 -8.36 -6.04
C MET A 70 -8.00 -6.84 -6.19
N LEU A 71 -6.82 -6.23 -6.27
CA LEU A 71 -6.64 -4.80 -6.51
C LEU A 71 -7.27 -4.33 -7.84
N ARG A 72 -7.16 -5.15 -8.90
CA ARG A 72 -7.76 -4.85 -10.21
C ARG A 72 -9.29 -4.98 -10.20
N LYS A 73 -9.82 -5.94 -9.44
CA LYS A 73 -11.26 -6.20 -9.36
C LYS A 73 -12.01 -5.07 -8.65
N ASP A 74 -11.38 -4.48 -7.62
CA ASP A 74 -11.95 -3.41 -6.80
C ASP A 74 -12.10 -2.09 -7.56
N LYS A 75 -11.26 -1.84 -8.57
CA LYS A 75 -11.31 -0.63 -9.41
C LYS A 75 -11.42 -0.97 -10.90
N LYS A 76 -12.63 -1.36 -11.29
CA LYS A 76 -13.03 -1.48 -12.70
C LYS A 76 -12.88 -0.15 -13.45
N ARG A 77 -12.20 -0.20 -14.60
CA ARG A 77 -12.45 0.58 -15.83
C ARG A 77 -12.03 2.06 -15.88
N ASP A 78 -10.75 2.32 -15.96
CA ASP A 78 -10.17 3.27 -16.93
C ASP A 78 -8.67 2.97 -17.01
N GLY A 79 -8.05 3.11 -18.17
CA GLY A 79 -6.61 2.80 -18.33
C GLY A 79 -5.67 3.74 -17.58
N SER A 80 -6.16 4.50 -16.59
CA SER A 80 -5.47 5.61 -15.93
C SER A 80 -4.72 5.23 -14.64
N GLY A 81 -4.85 3.99 -14.19
CA GLY A 81 -4.20 3.47 -12.98
C GLY A 81 -5.14 3.41 -11.76
N ILE A 82 -4.61 2.96 -10.63
CA ILE A 82 -5.37 2.82 -9.39
C ILE A 82 -5.19 4.09 -8.58
N ARG A 83 -6.28 4.84 -8.33
CA ARG A 83 -6.23 6.02 -7.44
C ARG A 83 -5.96 5.60 -6.00
N MET A 84 -4.83 6.00 -5.43
CA MET A 84 -4.46 5.69 -4.06
C MET A 84 -4.29 6.96 -3.24
N VAL A 85 -4.52 6.85 -1.94
CA VAL A 85 -4.12 7.88 -0.98
C VAL A 85 -2.63 7.67 -0.69
N LEU A 86 -1.83 8.69 -0.98
CA LEU A 86 -0.38 8.72 -0.75
C LEU A 86 -0.03 9.95 0.10
N LEU A 87 1.22 10.07 0.53
CA LEU A 87 1.72 11.22 1.30
C LEU A 87 2.74 12.00 0.47
N ARG A 88 2.61 13.32 0.38
CA ARG A 88 3.73 14.18 -0.08
C ARG A 88 4.70 14.50 1.06
N ALA A 89 4.16 14.55 2.26
CA ALA A 89 4.86 14.77 3.53
C ALA A 89 3.98 14.23 4.65
N VAL A 90 4.53 14.06 5.85
CA VAL A 90 3.75 13.70 7.04
C VAL A 90 2.63 14.73 7.25
N GLY A 91 1.39 14.26 7.35
CA GLY A 91 0.21 15.13 7.48
C GLY A 91 -0.32 15.71 6.16
N CYS A 92 0.30 15.42 5.01
CA CYS A 92 -0.08 15.97 3.70
C CYS A 92 -0.55 14.88 2.73
N PRO A 93 -1.78 14.33 2.90
CA PRO A 93 -2.30 13.30 2.02
C PRO A 93 -2.73 13.83 0.66
N VAL A 94 -2.52 13.03 -0.38
CA VAL A 94 -2.95 13.29 -1.75
C VAL A 94 -3.59 12.06 -2.36
N VAL A 95 -4.56 12.26 -3.26
CA VAL A 95 -5.12 11.18 -4.06
C VAL A 95 -4.53 11.26 -5.46
N THR A 96 -3.71 10.27 -5.81
CA THR A 96 -2.95 10.25 -7.08
C THR A 96 -3.18 8.92 -7.78
N PRO A 97 -3.34 8.90 -9.12
CA PRO A 97 -3.32 7.66 -9.88
C PRO A 97 -1.94 7.00 -9.81
N VAL A 98 -1.92 5.70 -9.49
CA VAL A 98 -0.70 4.88 -9.47
C VAL A 98 -0.79 3.90 -10.63
N ASP A 99 0.21 3.92 -11.50
CA ASP A 99 0.26 2.99 -12.61
C ASP A 99 0.57 1.55 -12.16
N LYS A 100 0.39 0.60 -13.07
CA LYS A 100 0.59 -0.81 -12.77
C LYS A 100 2.05 -1.14 -12.45
N ALA A 101 3.01 -0.48 -13.10
CA ALA A 101 4.43 -0.78 -12.92
C ALA A 101 4.90 -0.36 -11.52
N THR A 102 4.58 0.87 -11.10
CA THR A 102 4.88 1.36 -9.74
C THR A 102 4.20 0.51 -8.68
N LEU A 103 2.93 0.16 -8.89
CA LEU A 103 2.20 -0.69 -7.95
C LEU A 103 2.84 -2.07 -7.83
N SER A 104 3.19 -2.72 -8.94
CA SER A 104 3.82 -4.04 -8.93
C SER A 104 5.19 -4.01 -8.25
N SER A 105 6.00 -2.97 -8.45
CA SER A 105 7.28 -2.79 -7.74
C SER A 105 7.06 -2.76 -6.23
N ALA A 106 6.23 -1.84 -5.74
CA ALA A 106 5.99 -1.67 -4.31
C ALA A 106 5.37 -2.92 -3.65
N LEU A 107 4.50 -3.64 -4.36
CA LEU A 107 3.95 -4.89 -3.85
C LEU A 107 5.01 -5.99 -3.76
N SER A 108 5.99 -6.02 -4.65
CA SER A 108 7.07 -7.03 -4.62
C SER A 108 8.04 -6.79 -3.46
N ASP A 109 8.21 -5.52 -3.06
CA ASP A 109 9.03 -5.15 -1.90
C ASP A 109 8.32 -5.44 -0.57
N THR A 110 6.99 -5.35 -0.56
CA THR A 110 6.15 -5.47 0.65
C THR A 110 5.62 -6.89 0.87
N LEU A 111 5.33 -7.62 -0.20
CA LEU A 111 4.71 -8.95 -0.18
C LEU A 111 5.72 -9.99 -0.67
N ARG A 112 5.88 -11.08 0.10
CA ARG A 112 6.85 -12.15 -0.16
C ARG A 112 6.18 -13.47 -0.51
#